data_AF-A0A1V9GBA8-F1
#
_entry.id   AF-A0A1V9GBA8-F1
#
_cell.length_a   1.000
_cell.length_b   1.000
_cell.length_c   1.000
_cell.angle_alpha   90.00
_cell.angle_beta   90.00
_cell.angle_gamma   90.00
#
_symmetry.space_group_name_H-M   'P 1'
#
loop_
_entity.id
_entity.type
_entity.pdbx_description
1 polymer ?
#
loop_
_entity_poly.entity_id
_entity_poly.type
_entity_poly.pdbx_seq_one_letter_code
_entity_poly.pdbx_strand_id
1 'polypeptide(L)'
;MPPYIYRIFLVISVAILSCTIKNRKELVKKSKNEYLQGDVFFKDWLKDTLKVIESFKGEYKEKALKYEVAEDSLQLDILEGYQFVFNKAYKSPDKNIKYIIGLLKEYSEQPALPSIIRFTVHHTYYPSVTEGLKNEFVEELEDISVKSKDTLIEYGYIRGRLSNKYVTVKSSGKPKLHCEFVWENNKLLKKAVGD
;
A
#
# COMPACT_ATOMS: atom_id res chain seq x y z
N MET A 1 -46.52 -56.93 16.35
CA MET A 1 -46.23 -57.07 14.90
C MET A 1 -47.49 -56.61 14.16
N PRO A 2 -47.42 -55.71 13.15
CA PRO A 2 -46.47 -55.76 12.04
C PRO A 2 -45.64 -54.47 11.82
N PRO A 3 -44.63 -54.52 10.92
CA PRO A 3 -43.46 -53.64 10.95
C PRO A 3 -43.23 -52.90 9.62
N TYR A 4 -43.67 -51.65 9.45
CA TYR A 4 -43.36 -50.89 8.22
C TYR A 4 -43.31 -49.37 8.41
N ILE A 5 -42.50 -48.85 9.34
CA ILE A 5 -42.23 -47.40 9.42
C ILE A 5 -40.74 -47.14 9.66
N TYR A 6 -39.87 -47.71 8.82
CA TYR A 6 -38.43 -47.40 8.84
C TYR A 6 -37.81 -47.54 7.44
N ARG A 7 -38.39 -46.91 6.40
CA ARG A 7 -37.75 -46.83 5.07
C ARG A 7 -38.02 -45.54 4.28
N ILE A 8 -38.24 -44.40 4.93
CA ILE A 8 -38.38 -43.10 4.23
C ILE A 8 -37.34 -42.04 4.67
N PHE A 9 -36.46 -42.35 5.63
CA PHE A 9 -35.47 -41.37 6.12
C PHE A 9 -34.04 -41.50 5.58
N LEU A 10 -33.75 -42.46 4.69
CA LEU A 10 -32.37 -42.67 4.18
C LEU A 10 -32.15 -42.31 2.70
N VAL A 11 -33.15 -41.76 2.00
CA VAL A 11 -32.98 -41.30 0.59
C VAL A 11 -32.94 -39.77 0.48
N ILE A 12 -33.41 -39.04 1.50
CA ILE A 12 -33.44 -37.57 1.49
C ILE A 12 -32.10 -36.96 1.90
N SER A 13 -31.25 -37.68 2.64
CA SER A 13 -29.95 -37.17 3.12
C SER A 13 -28.81 -37.21 2.10
N VAL A 14 -28.92 -37.95 0.99
CA VAL A 14 -27.88 -37.97 -0.07
C VAL A 14 -28.20 -36.99 -1.23
N ALA A 15 -29.48 -36.67 -1.44
CA ALA A 15 -29.90 -35.68 -2.43
C ALA A 15 -29.52 -34.23 -2.03
N ILE A 16 -29.56 -33.91 -0.74
CA ILE A 16 -29.25 -32.56 -0.24
C ILE A 16 -27.73 -32.29 -0.26
N LEU A 17 -26.89 -33.31 -0.09
CA LEU A 17 -25.42 -33.19 -0.27
C LEU A 17 -25.02 -33.07 -1.74
N SER A 18 -25.76 -33.69 -2.67
CA SER A 18 -25.45 -33.61 -4.10
C SER A 18 -25.85 -32.26 -4.72
N CYS A 19 -26.91 -31.61 -4.22
CA CYS A 19 -27.29 -30.25 -4.62
C CYS A 19 -26.35 -29.17 -4.07
N THR A 20 -25.83 -29.32 -2.85
CA THR A 20 -24.85 -28.36 -2.31
C THR A 20 -23.50 -28.44 -3.03
N ILE A 21 -23.04 -29.63 -3.43
CA ILE A 21 -21.78 -29.79 -4.18
C ILE A 21 -21.90 -29.29 -5.63
N LYS A 22 -23.04 -29.50 -6.31
CA LYS A 22 -23.26 -29.01 -7.68
C LYS A 22 -23.34 -27.48 -7.73
N ASN A 23 -24.05 -26.87 -6.78
CA ASN A 23 -24.09 -25.41 -6.62
C ASN A 23 -22.72 -24.82 -6.25
N ARG A 24 -21.93 -25.51 -5.43
CA ARG A 24 -20.55 -25.08 -5.10
C ARG A 24 -19.63 -25.15 -6.32
N LYS A 25 -19.75 -26.17 -7.18
CA LYS A 25 -18.97 -26.29 -8.43
C LYS A 25 -19.38 -25.23 -9.46
N GLU A 26 -20.66 -24.89 -9.57
CA GLU A 26 -21.12 -23.81 -10.46
C GLU A 26 -20.74 -22.42 -9.94
N LEU A 27 -20.84 -22.17 -8.63
CA LEU A 27 -20.34 -20.93 -8.01
C LEU A 27 -18.83 -20.77 -8.19
N VAL A 28 -18.05 -21.85 -8.00
CA VAL A 28 -16.60 -21.85 -8.23
C VAL A 28 -16.27 -21.69 -9.71
N LYS A 29 -17.07 -22.25 -10.63
CA LYS A 29 -16.85 -22.10 -12.08
C LYS A 29 -17.23 -20.70 -12.56
N LYS A 30 -18.29 -20.10 -11.99
CA LYS A 30 -18.70 -18.72 -12.26
C LYS A 30 -17.66 -17.74 -11.71
N SER A 31 -17.23 -17.90 -10.46
CA SER A 31 -16.18 -17.07 -9.89
C SER A 31 -14.87 -17.21 -10.67
N LYS A 32 -14.46 -18.43 -11.05
CA LYS A 32 -13.25 -18.66 -11.84
C LYS A 32 -13.31 -17.99 -13.22
N ASN A 33 -14.48 -17.97 -13.86
CA ASN A 33 -14.67 -17.24 -15.12
C ASN A 33 -14.64 -15.72 -14.91
N GLU A 34 -15.20 -15.21 -13.81
CA GLU A 34 -15.15 -13.78 -13.45
C GLU A 34 -13.71 -13.31 -13.17
N TYR A 35 -12.91 -14.09 -12.42
CA TYR A 35 -11.48 -13.81 -12.20
C TYR A 35 -10.69 -13.77 -13.51
N LEU A 36 -10.89 -14.77 -14.37
CA LEU A 36 -10.23 -14.81 -15.69
C LEU A 36 -10.63 -13.61 -16.57
N GLN A 37 -11.83 -13.08 -16.38
CA GLN A 37 -12.29 -11.90 -17.11
C GLN A 37 -11.67 -10.61 -16.55
N GLY A 38 -11.55 -10.49 -15.23
CA GLY A 38 -10.86 -9.39 -14.55
C GLY A 38 -9.40 -9.27 -14.97
N ASP A 39 -8.70 -10.40 -15.06
CA ASP A 39 -7.30 -10.46 -15.51
C ASP A 39 -7.13 -9.93 -16.94
N VAL A 40 -8.04 -10.30 -17.85
CA VAL A 40 -8.00 -9.84 -19.25
C VAL A 40 -8.21 -8.33 -19.32
N PHE A 41 -9.22 -7.79 -18.61
CA PHE A 41 -9.46 -6.34 -18.57
C PHE A 41 -8.30 -5.57 -17.96
N PHE A 42 -7.69 -6.10 -16.90
CA PHE A 42 -6.52 -5.50 -16.29
C PHE A 42 -5.34 -5.45 -17.26
N LYS A 43 -5.05 -6.54 -17.97
CA LYS A 43 -3.94 -6.60 -18.94
C LYS A 43 -4.13 -5.64 -20.11
N ASP A 44 -5.36 -5.50 -20.61
CA ASP A 44 -5.66 -4.51 -21.65
C ASP A 44 -5.46 -3.08 -21.14
N TRP A 45 -5.98 -2.77 -19.95
CA TRP A 45 -5.76 -1.48 -19.30
C TRP A 45 -4.27 -1.20 -19.02
N LEU A 46 -3.52 -2.20 -18.56
CA LEU A 46 -2.09 -2.13 -18.28
C LEU A 46 -1.31 -1.75 -19.54
N LYS A 47 -1.59 -2.42 -20.66
CA LYS A 47 -0.96 -2.14 -21.95
C LYS A 47 -1.15 -0.69 -22.38
N ASP A 48 -2.35 -0.15 -22.23
CA ASP A 48 -2.63 1.23 -22.60
C ASP A 48 -2.01 2.23 -21.62
N THR A 49 -2.00 1.90 -20.33
CA THR A 49 -1.38 2.71 -19.28
C THR A 49 0.13 2.82 -19.46
N LEU A 50 0.82 1.71 -19.78
CA LEU A 50 2.27 1.72 -20.01
C LEU A 50 2.66 2.62 -21.18
N LYS A 51 1.89 2.63 -22.28
CA LYS A 51 2.15 3.55 -23.41
C LYS A 51 2.11 5.02 -22.95
N VAL A 52 1.17 5.34 -22.07
CA VAL A 52 1.04 6.70 -21.52
C VAL A 52 2.24 7.00 -20.62
N ILE A 53 2.60 6.12 -19.70
CA ILE A 53 3.75 6.30 -18.79
C ILE A 53 5.04 6.47 -19.59
N GLU A 54 5.29 5.63 -20.58
CA GLU A 54 6.48 5.70 -21.43
C GLU A 54 6.54 6.98 -22.29
N SER A 55 5.38 7.57 -22.60
CA SER A 55 5.32 8.87 -23.28
C SER A 55 5.75 10.03 -22.38
N PHE A 56 5.64 9.88 -21.06
CA PHE A 56 6.16 10.84 -20.07
C PHE A 56 7.67 10.62 -19.86
N LYS A 57 8.48 10.97 -20.87
CA LYS A 57 9.93 11.10 -20.70
C LYS A 57 10.26 12.47 -20.10
N GLY A 58 10.18 12.61 -18.78
CA GLY A 58 10.59 13.83 -18.12
C GLY A 58 10.81 13.67 -16.62
N GLU A 59 11.96 14.12 -16.14
CA GLU A 59 12.15 14.46 -14.73
C GLU A 59 11.31 15.70 -14.42
N TYR A 60 10.33 15.58 -13.53
CA TYR A 60 9.70 16.75 -12.93
C TYR A 60 10.66 17.27 -11.85
N LYS A 61 10.81 18.59 -11.71
CA LYS A 61 11.82 19.25 -10.85
C LYS A 61 11.95 18.71 -9.42
N GLU A 62 10.91 18.08 -8.87
CA GLU A 62 10.88 17.52 -7.52
C GLU A 62 10.44 16.05 -7.48
N LYS A 63 10.16 15.43 -8.65
CA LYS A 63 9.53 14.12 -8.78
C LYS A 63 10.22 13.25 -9.84
N ALA A 64 10.75 12.12 -9.38
CA ALA A 64 11.20 11.02 -10.24
C ALA A 64 10.06 10.00 -10.34
N LEU A 65 9.82 9.47 -11.54
CA LEU A 65 8.82 8.44 -11.80
C LEU A 65 9.53 7.14 -12.18
N LYS A 66 9.19 6.04 -11.51
CA LYS A 66 9.58 4.68 -11.89
C LYS A 66 8.34 3.80 -11.93
N TYR A 67 8.39 2.71 -12.67
CA TYR A 67 7.31 1.73 -12.67
C TYR A 67 7.88 0.32 -12.82
N GLU A 68 7.16 -0.65 -12.26
CA GLU A 68 7.49 -2.07 -12.33
C GLU A 68 6.21 -2.87 -12.63
N VAL A 69 6.34 -3.94 -13.40
CA VAL A 69 5.21 -4.82 -13.76
C VAL A 69 5.58 -6.22 -13.31
N ALA A 70 4.68 -6.87 -12.58
CA ALA A 70 4.91 -8.26 -12.15
C ALA A 70 4.98 -9.21 -13.36
N GLU A 71 5.68 -10.33 -13.19
CA GLU A 71 5.94 -11.29 -14.28
C GLU A 71 4.66 -11.83 -14.93
N ASP A 72 3.58 -11.98 -14.16
CA ASP A 72 2.27 -12.45 -14.64
C ASP A 72 1.41 -11.34 -15.28
N SER A 73 1.90 -10.09 -15.23
CA SER A 73 1.21 -8.87 -15.67
C SER A 73 -0.12 -8.62 -14.94
N LEU A 74 -0.25 -9.10 -13.70
CA LEU A 74 -1.41 -8.86 -12.83
C LEU A 74 -1.10 -7.88 -11.69
N GLN A 75 0.02 -7.18 -11.79
CA GLN A 75 0.36 -6.08 -10.89
C GLN A 75 1.19 -5.04 -11.63
N LEU A 76 0.88 -3.77 -11.38
CA LEU A 76 1.67 -2.62 -11.81
C LEU A 76 1.96 -1.76 -10.59
N ASP A 77 3.23 -1.51 -10.35
CA ASP A 77 3.71 -0.60 -9.32
C ASP A 77 4.21 0.68 -9.98
N ILE A 78 3.77 1.83 -9.47
CA ILE A 78 4.25 3.15 -9.89
C ILE A 78 4.84 3.84 -8.65
N LEU A 79 6.13 4.17 -8.73
CA LEU A 79 6.87 4.80 -7.65
C LEU A 79 7.16 6.26 -8.00
N GLU A 80 6.59 7.17 -7.22
CA GLU A 80 6.78 8.60 -7.34
C GLU A 80 7.75 9.07 -6.25
N GLY A 81 9.03 9.22 -6.60
CA GLY A 81 10.07 9.65 -5.68
C GLY A 81 10.14 11.17 -5.57
N TYR A 82 9.99 11.71 -4.37
CA TYR A 82 10.02 13.13 -4.08
C TYR A 82 11.32 13.53 -3.37
N GLN A 83 11.85 14.72 -3.72
CA GLN A 83 12.95 15.34 -2.99
C GLN A 83 12.85 16.87 -3.03
N PHE A 84 12.84 17.51 -1.86
CA PHE A 84 12.80 18.98 -1.77
C PHE A 84 13.53 19.52 -0.53
N VAL A 85 13.91 20.80 -0.59
CA VAL A 85 14.53 21.53 0.53
C VAL A 85 13.43 22.24 1.33
N PHE A 86 13.23 21.78 2.56
CA PHE A 86 12.30 22.39 3.50
C PHE A 86 12.94 23.56 4.24
N ASN A 87 12.30 24.73 4.17
CA ASN A 87 12.70 25.98 4.80
C ASN A 87 11.46 26.82 5.17
N LYS A 88 11.64 27.95 5.87
CA LYS A 88 10.52 28.79 6.36
C LYS A 88 9.60 29.31 5.25
N ALA A 89 10.13 29.51 4.05
CA ALA A 89 9.39 30.03 2.90
C ALA A 89 8.84 28.92 1.99
N TYR A 90 9.09 27.64 2.31
CA TYR A 90 8.72 26.54 1.44
C TYR A 90 7.20 26.42 1.33
N LYS A 91 6.70 26.55 0.10
CA LYS A 91 5.30 26.35 -0.27
C LYS A 91 5.29 25.51 -1.54
N SER A 92 4.69 24.33 -1.47
CA SER A 92 4.44 23.51 -2.66
C SER A 92 2.93 23.42 -2.90
N PRO A 93 2.45 23.51 -4.16
CA PRO A 93 1.07 23.22 -4.48
C PRO A 93 0.74 21.72 -4.37
N ASP A 94 1.76 20.84 -4.46
CA ASP A 94 1.62 19.38 -4.49
C ASP A 94 0.96 18.82 -3.21
N LYS A 95 -0.04 17.97 -3.40
CA LYS A 95 -0.84 17.37 -2.31
C LYS A 95 -0.02 16.42 -1.44
N ASN A 96 0.89 15.65 -2.03
CA ASN A 96 1.70 14.64 -1.36
C ASN A 96 2.77 15.32 -0.49
N ILE A 97 3.36 16.41 -1.00
CA ILE A 97 4.27 17.26 -0.23
C ILE A 97 3.55 17.92 0.97
N LYS A 98 2.33 18.43 0.79
CA LYS A 98 1.53 18.95 1.90
C LYS A 98 1.21 17.86 2.92
N TYR A 99 0.85 16.68 2.44
CA TYR A 99 0.51 15.53 3.28
C TYR A 99 1.70 15.11 4.15
N ILE A 100 2.90 14.93 3.59
CA ILE A 100 4.08 14.53 4.39
C ILE A 100 4.47 15.58 5.43
N ILE A 101 4.38 16.88 5.09
CA ILE A 101 4.63 17.97 6.04
C ILE A 101 3.58 17.97 7.17
N GLY A 102 2.31 17.73 6.83
CA GLY A 102 1.22 17.59 7.78
C GLY A 102 1.42 16.40 8.73
N LEU A 103 1.78 15.24 8.19
CA LEU A 103 2.06 14.03 8.93
C LEU A 103 3.21 14.22 9.93
N LEU A 104 4.34 14.77 9.48
CA LEU A 104 5.47 15.07 10.37
C LEU A 104 5.09 16.06 11.47
N LYS A 105 4.22 17.03 11.17
CA LYS A 105 3.72 17.99 12.17
C LYS A 105 2.83 17.31 13.21
N GLU A 106 1.91 16.44 12.79
CA GLU A 106 1.01 15.70 13.69
C GLU A 106 1.81 14.86 14.70
N TYR A 107 2.91 14.26 14.26
CA TYR A 107 3.79 13.46 15.11
C TYR A 107 4.79 14.30 15.91
N SER A 108 4.73 15.64 15.84
CA SER A 108 5.72 16.54 16.45
C SER A 108 7.16 16.18 16.04
N GLU A 109 7.35 15.86 14.76
CA GLU A 109 8.62 15.51 14.10
C GLU A 109 8.96 16.55 13.00
N GLN A 110 8.60 17.81 13.23
CA GLN A 110 8.89 18.87 12.26
C GLN A 110 10.40 18.97 12.02
N PRO A 111 10.84 18.95 10.75
CA PRO A 111 12.25 19.00 10.42
C PRO A 111 12.93 20.29 10.89
N ALA A 112 14.17 20.18 11.38
CA ALA A 112 15.03 21.34 11.58
C ALA A 112 15.27 22.06 10.24
N LEU A 113 15.41 23.39 10.28
CA LEU A 113 15.58 24.21 9.08
C LEU A 113 17.04 24.63 8.90
N PRO A 114 17.58 24.60 7.66
CA PRO A 114 17.04 23.92 6.49
C PRO A 114 17.26 22.40 6.56
N SER A 115 16.37 21.64 5.92
CA SER A 115 16.50 20.19 5.77
C SER A 115 16.08 19.75 4.38
N ILE A 116 16.54 18.57 3.97
CA ILE A 116 16.09 17.91 2.76
C ILE A 116 15.12 16.81 3.18
N ILE A 117 13.92 16.83 2.62
CA ILE A 117 12.92 15.77 2.81
C ILE A 117 12.88 14.92 1.54
N ARG A 118 12.87 13.61 1.73
CA ARG A 118 12.67 12.60 0.68
C ARG A 118 11.58 11.64 1.11
N PHE A 119 10.80 11.18 0.15
CA PHE A 119 9.80 10.14 0.36
C PHE A 119 9.38 9.60 -1.01
N THR A 120 8.79 8.41 -1.02
CA THR A 120 8.22 7.78 -2.21
C THR A 120 6.72 7.61 -1.99
N VAL A 121 5.92 7.93 -3.00
CA VAL A 121 4.52 7.50 -3.05
C VAL A 121 4.47 6.26 -3.94
N HIS A 122 4.03 5.15 -3.38
CA HIS A 122 3.96 3.87 -4.06
C HIS A 122 2.50 3.56 -4.38
N HIS A 123 2.17 3.49 -5.66
CA HIS A 123 0.85 3.10 -6.14
C HIS A 123 0.92 1.67 -6.71
N THR A 124 0.22 0.75 -6.07
CA THR A 124 0.11 -0.65 -6.54
C THR A 124 -1.27 -0.86 -7.14
N TYR A 125 -1.32 -1.26 -8.41
CA TYR A 125 -2.54 -1.58 -9.16
C TYR A 125 -2.64 -3.09 -9.38
N TYR A 126 -3.84 -3.64 -9.23
CA TYR A 126 -4.12 -5.07 -9.43
C TYR A 126 -5.52 -5.27 -10.04
N PRO A 127 -5.84 -6.46 -10.61
CA PRO A 127 -7.16 -6.78 -11.11
C PRO A 127 -8.22 -6.57 -10.04
N SER A 128 -9.32 -5.89 -10.40
CA SER A 128 -10.44 -5.77 -9.49
C SER A 128 -11.22 -7.08 -9.44
N VAL A 129 -11.65 -7.46 -8.24
CA VAL A 129 -12.60 -8.56 -8.03
C VAL A 129 -14.05 -8.09 -8.15
N THR A 130 -14.27 -6.78 -8.30
CA THR A 130 -15.57 -6.14 -8.38
C THR A 130 -15.98 -5.96 -9.84
N GLU A 131 -17.16 -6.48 -10.18
CA GLU A 131 -17.70 -6.37 -11.54
C GLU A 131 -17.82 -4.89 -11.98
N GLY A 132 -17.31 -4.58 -13.16
CA GLY A 132 -17.35 -3.24 -13.75
C GLY A 132 -16.15 -2.33 -13.41
N LEU A 133 -15.32 -2.69 -12.42
CA LEU A 133 -14.04 -2.03 -12.19
C LEU A 133 -12.92 -2.73 -12.96
N LYS A 134 -12.06 -1.95 -13.63
CA LYS A 134 -10.94 -2.51 -14.42
C LYS A 134 -9.74 -2.90 -13.56
N ASN A 135 -9.52 -2.15 -12.49
CA ASN A 135 -8.43 -2.34 -11.55
C ASN A 135 -8.86 -1.80 -10.18
N GLU A 136 -8.19 -2.31 -9.16
CA GLU A 136 -8.12 -1.71 -7.83
C GLU A 136 -6.71 -1.18 -7.61
N PHE A 137 -6.56 -0.23 -6.68
CA PHE A 137 -5.25 0.29 -6.34
C PHE A 137 -5.11 0.57 -4.86
N VAL A 138 -3.87 0.50 -4.38
CA VAL A 138 -3.44 0.89 -3.04
C VAL A 138 -2.37 1.97 -3.18
N GLU A 139 -2.40 2.95 -2.30
CA GLU A 139 -1.40 4.02 -2.21
C GLU A 139 -0.74 3.98 -0.83
N GLU A 140 0.59 3.81 -0.79
CA GLU A 140 1.39 3.84 0.43
C GLU A 140 2.53 4.87 0.33
N LEU A 141 3.00 5.35 1.49
CA LEU A 141 4.22 6.15 1.58
C LEU A 141 5.37 5.27 2.02
N GLU A 142 6.52 5.44 1.37
CA GLU A 142 7.73 4.68 1.63
C GLU A 142 8.95 5.60 1.70
N ASP A 143 10.07 5.07 2.19
CA ASP A 143 11.40 5.72 2.19
C ASP A 143 11.42 7.15 2.74
N ILE A 144 10.56 7.43 3.72
CA ILE A 144 10.44 8.76 4.31
C ILE A 144 11.73 9.07 5.07
N SER A 145 12.45 10.10 4.62
CA SER A 145 13.66 10.54 5.29
C SER A 145 13.80 12.06 5.35
N VAL A 146 14.39 12.52 6.45
CA VAL A 146 14.68 13.92 6.71
C VAL A 146 16.17 14.05 6.99
N LYS A 147 16.88 14.72 6.10
CA LYS A 147 18.31 14.96 6.21
C LYS A 147 18.58 16.40 6.61
N SER A 148 19.22 16.58 7.76
CA SER A 148 19.79 17.85 8.19
C SER A 148 21.32 17.86 7.98
N LYS A 149 21.98 18.93 8.43
CA LYS A 149 23.45 19.03 8.42
C LYS A 149 24.07 17.86 9.19
N ASP A 150 23.57 17.59 10.39
CA ASP A 150 24.21 16.70 11.36
C ASP A 150 23.49 15.36 11.53
N THR A 151 22.24 15.27 11.08
CA THR A 151 21.38 14.08 11.28
C THR A 151 20.74 13.58 9.99
N LEU A 152 20.48 12.28 9.95
CA LEU A 152 19.54 11.64 9.03
C LEU A 152 18.48 10.95 9.89
N ILE A 153 17.22 11.25 9.63
CA ILE A 153 16.09 10.58 10.28
C ILE A 153 15.34 9.81 9.22
N GLU A 154 15.16 8.51 9.43
CA GLU A 154 14.37 7.61 8.58
C GLU A 154 13.11 7.24 9.34
N TYR A 155 11.96 7.23 8.68
CA TYR A 155 10.68 6.90 9.30
C TYR A 155 10.07 5.66 8.66
N GLY A 156 9.60 4.73 9.49
CA GLY A 156 8.70 3.67 9.05
C GLY A 156 7.28 4.21 8.91
N TYR A 157 6.56 3.76 7.89
CA TYR A 157 5.16 4.09 7.64
C TYR A 157 4.38 2.82 7.38
N ILE A 158 3.26 2.64 8.08
CA ILE A 158 2.42 1.46 7.96
C ILE A 158 0.97 1.90 8.07
N ARG A 159 0.14 1.60 7.06
CA ARG A 159 -1.32 1.80 7.08
C ARG A 159 -1.74 3.21 7.51
N GLY A 160 -1.21 4.24 6.85
CA GLY A 160 -1.66 5.61 7.10
C GLY A 160 -0.93 6.35 8.23
N ARG A 161 0.05 5.74 8.90
CA ARG A 161 0.71 6.31 10.10
C ARG A 161 2.20 6.04 10.14
N LEU A 162 2.95 6.94 10.78
CA LEU A 162 4.34 6.69 11.15
C LEU A 162 4.39 5.61 12.23
N SER A 163 5.20 4.58 12.03
CA SER A 163 5.33 3.43 12.94
C SER A 163 6.57 3.52 13.82
N ASN A 164 7.68 3.98 13.26
CA ASN A 164 8.93 4.18 13.97
C ASN A 164 9.77 5.28 13.32
N LYS A 165 10.85 5.66 13.99
CA LYS A 165 11.92 6.44 13.40
C LYS A 165 13.28 5.94 13.85
N TYR A 166 14.25 6.18 12.99
CA TYR A 166 15.65 5.91 13.26
C TYR A 166 16.47 7.17 13.03
N VAL A 167 17.30 7.53 14.01
CA VAL A 167 18.12 8.74 13.95
C VAL A 167 19.60 8.37 13.88
N THR A 168 20.25 8.80 12.80
CA THR A 168 21.69 8.62 12.58
C THR A 168 22.40 9.98 12.69
N VAL A 169 23.38 10.10 13.59
CA VAL A 169 24.17 11.32 13.79
C VAL A 169 25.53 11.18 13.08
N LYS A 170 25.78 12.01 12.06
CA LYS A 170 26.94 11.87 11.15
C LYS A 170 28.30 12.02 11.84
N SER A 171 28.38 12.84 12.89
CA SER A 171 29.64 13.22 13.52
C SER A 171 30.17 12.23 14.56
N SER A 172 29.38 11.23 14.97
CA SER A 172 29.66 10.51 16.23
C SER A 172 30.02 9.04 16.10
N GLY A 173 29.76 8.39 14.95
CA GLY A 173 29.91 6.92 14.82
C GLY A 173 29.09 6.11 15.84
N LYS A 174 28.16 6.75 16.56
CA LYS A 174 27.36 6.24 17.68
C LYS A 174 25.92 5.92 17.22
N PRO A 175 25.18 5.08 17.97
CA PRO A 175 24.13 4.23 17.42
C PRO A 175 22.94 4.98 16.84
N LYS A 176 22.29 4.27 15.92
CA LYS A 176 21.01 4.58 15.30
C LYS A 176 19.96 4.62 16.42
N LEU A 177 19.57 5.80 16.92
CA LEU A 177 18.53 5.87 17.94
C LEU A 177 17.21 5.41 17.32
N HIS A 178 16.65 4.33 17.85
CA HIS A 178 15.38 3.78 17.42
C HIS A 178 14.26 4.22 18.35
N CYS A 179 13.16 4.69 17.77
CA CYS A 179 12.00 5.15 18.50
C CYS A 179 10.72 4.65 17.82
N GLU A 180 9.84 4.00 18.59
CA GLU A 180 8.54 3.53 18.12
C GLU A 180 7.44 4.54 18.45
N PHE A 181 6.49 4.66 17.52
CA PHE A 181 5.29 5.47 17.68
C PHE A 181 4.12 4.57 18.07
N VAL A 182 3.63 4.72 19.30
CA VAL A 182 2.53 3.92 19.84
C VAL A 182 1.37 4.83 20.20
N TRP A 183 0.17 4.47 19.75
CA TRP A 183 -1.06 5.16 20.14
C TRP A 183 -1.71 4.43 21.31
N GLU A 184 -1.78 5.08 22.47
CA GLU A 184 -2.45 4.57 23.67
C GLU A 184 -3.46 5.62 24.15
N ASN A 185 -4.72 5.23 24.33
CA ASN A 185 -5.78 6.13 24.80
C ASN A 185 -5.87 7.44 23.99
N ASN A 186 -5.79 7.34 22.66
CA ASN A 186 -5.77 8.48 21.72
C ASN A 186 -4.61 9.48 21.93
N LYS A 187 -3.53 9.05 22.57
CA LYS A 187 -2.30 9.83 22.72
C LYS A 187 -1.14 9.13 22.00
N LEU A 188 -0.39 9.91 21.25
CA LEU A 188 0.86 9.46 20.63
C LEU A 188 1.97 9.40 21.69
N LEU A 189 2.52 8.22 21.90
CA LEU A 189 3.69 7.95 22.73
C LEU A 189 4.89 7.63 21.85
N LYS A 190 6.04 8.19 22.20
CA LYS A 190 7.33 7.96 21.55
C LYS A 190 8.20 7.10 22.47
N LYS A 191 8.26 5.81 22.21
CA LYS A 191 9.02 4.86 23.05
C LYS A 191 10.41 4.68 22.46
N ALA A 192 11.45 5.08 23.20
CA ALA A 192 12.81 4.75 22.80
C ALA A 192 13.02 3.24 22.96
N VAL A 193 13.49 2.59 21.91
CA VAL A 193 13.88 1.19 21.95
C VAL A 193 15.38 1.20 22.19
N GLY A 194 15.81 0.75 23.38
CA GLY A 194 17.22 0.53 23.66
C GLY A 194 17.69 -0.69 22.87
N ASP A 195 18.87 -0.56 22.26
CA ASP A 195 19.60 -1.71 21.68
C ASP A 195 19.95 -2.75 22.76
#